data_AF-A0A2H0C3A5-F1
#
_entry.id   AF-A0A2H0C3A5-F1
#
_cell.length_a   1.000
_cell.length_b   1.000
_cell.length_c   1.000
_cell.angle_alpha   90.00
_cell.angle_beta   90.00
_cell.angle_gamma   90.00
#
_symmetry.space_group_name_H-M   'P 1'
#
loop_
_entity.id
_entity.type
_entity.pdbx_description
1 polymer ?
#
loop_
_entity_poly.entity_id
_entity_poly.type
_entity_poly.pdbx_seq_one_letter_code
_entity_poly.pdbx_strand_id
1 'polypeptide(L)' 'MFIWDYQLPKNWQPKTDMEWEWLITRCINYGDLKHIPKKKLTQLLPKIKLHLDVGKRLMYEDYVSYYEAK' A
#
# COMPACT_ATOMS: atom_id res chain seq x y z
N MET A 1 11.72 17.16 -4.61
CA MET A 1 10.86 16.09 -4.04
C MET A 1 9.83 16.77 -3.17
N PHE A 2 8.60 16.97 -3.66
CA PHE A 2 7.56 17.63 -2.88
C PHE A 2 7.21 16.71 -1.70
N ILE A 3 7.43 17.21 -0.49
CA ILE A 3 7.11 16.53 0.74
C ILE A 3 5.58 16.52 0.83
N TRP A 4 4.97 15.43 0.33
CA TRP A 4 3.56 15.09 0.53
C TRP A 4 3.28 14.62 1.97
N ASP A 5 4.16 14.95 2.93
CA ASP A 5 3.84 14.81 4.35
C ASP A 5 2.81 15.90 4.67
N TYR A 6 1.56 15.57 4.35
CA TYR A 6 0.43 16.22 4.98
C TYR A 6 0.71 16.31 6.47
N GLN A 7 0.36 17.44 7.07
CA GLN A 7 0.39 17.68 8.51
C GLN A 7 -0.63 16.75 9.20
N LEU A 8 -0.42 15.45 9.10
CA LEU A 8 -1.22 14.45 9.77
C LEU A 8 -1.02 14.66 11.27
N PRO A 9 -2.11 14.72 12.04
CA PRO A 9 -2.01 14.68 13.50
C PRO A 9 -1.11 13.52 13.93
N LYS A 10 -0.33 13.69 15.01
CA LYS A 10 0.56 12.63 15.53
C LYS A 10 -0.16 11.30 15.81
N ASN A 11 -1.47 11.35 16.04
CA ASN A 11 -2.32 10.20 16.32
C ASN A 11 -3.29 9.91 15.18
N TRP A 12 -2.99 10.38 13.96
CA TRP A 12 -3.84 10.11 12.81
C TRP A 12 -3.87 8.62 12.53
N GLN A 13 -5.08 8.10 12.36
CA GLN A 13 -5.32 6.72 11.95
C GLN A 13 -6.41 6.74 10.88
N PRO A 14 -6.28 5.91 9.83
CA PRO A 14 -7.30 5.77 8.81
C PRO A 14 -8.58 5.20 9.41
N LYS A 15 -9.70 5.88 9.19
CA LYS A 15 -11.03 5.51 9.68
C LYS A 15 -11.90 4.91 8.58
N THR A 16 -11.70 5.37 7.34
CA THR A 16 -12.46 4.95 6.16
C THR A 16 -11.62 4.05 5.25
N ASP A 17 -12.29 3.27 4.40
CA ASP A 17 -11.62 2.41 3.43
C ASP A 17 -10.73 3.22 2.47
N MET A 18 -11.17 4.40 2.06
CA MET A 18 -10.39 5.30 1.19
C MET A 18 -9.10 5.78 1.86
N GLU A 19 -9.15 6.13 3.15
CA GLU A 19 -7.96 6.51 3.91
C GLU A 19 -6.99 5.33 4.10
N TRP A 20 -7.53 4.12 4.29
CA TRP A 20 -6.72 2.91 4.34
C TRP A 20 -6.07 2.61 2.99
N GLU A 21 -6.82 2.72 1.89
CA GLU A 21 -6.30 2.54 0.52
C GLU A 21 -5.16 3.52 0.24
N TRP A 22 -5.35 4.79 0.61
CA TRP A 22 -4.32 5.83 0.47
C TRP A 22 -3.07 5.54 1.31
N LEU A 23 -3.23 5.25 2.60
CA LEU A 23 -2.11 4.95 3.50
C LEU A 23 -1.30 3.74 3.02
N ILE A 24 -1.98 2.67 2.65
CA ILE A 24 -1.33 1.43 2.23
C ILE A 24 -0.60 1.62 0.91
N THR A 25 -1.21 2.31 -0.07
CA THR A 25 -0.58 2.63 -1.35
C THR A 25 0.73 3.40 -1.13
N ARG A 26 0.70 4.43 -0.27
CA ARG A 26 1.87 5.21 0.12
C ARG A 26 2.94 4.32 0.73
N CYS A 27 2.61 3.59 1.78
CA CYS A 27 3.52 2.67 2.46
C CYS A 27 4.21 1.68 1.49
N ILE A 28 3.48 1.09 0.53
CA ILE A 28 4.07 0.19 -0.48
C ILE A 28 5.03 0.95 -1.41
N ASN A 29 4.62 2.11 -1.92
CA ASN A 29 5.43 2.92 -2.83
C ASN A 29 6.73 3.37 -2.16
N TYR A 30 6.68 3.80 -0.89
CA TYR A 30 7.86 4.20 -0.11
C TYR A 30 8.61 3.03 0.56
N GLY A 31 8.06 1.81 0.52
CA GLY A 31 8.68 0.64 1.15
C GLY A 31 8.55 0.59 2.68
N ASP A 32 7.65 1.37 3.28
CA ASP A 32 7.37 1.35 4.72
C ASP A 32 6.13 0.50 5.04
N LEU A 33 6.32 -0.81 5.17
CA LEU A 33 5.26 -1.77 5.46
C LEU A 33 5.10 -2.12 6.94
N LYS A 34 5.93 -1.55 7.83
CA LYS A 34 6.04 -1.98 9.23
C LYS A 34 4.76 -1.77 10.04
N HIS A 35 3.93 -0.82 9.61
CA HIS A 35 2.78 -0.34 10.38
C HIS A 35 1.43 -0.75 9.78
N ILE A 36 1.42 -1.53 8.70
CA ILE A 36 0.16 -1.98 8.08
C ILE A 36 -0.26 -3.33 8.65
N PRO A 37 -1.46 -3.43 9.24
CA PRO A 37 -2.01 -4.72 9.65
C PRO A 37 -2.17 -5.65 8.43
N LYS A 38 -1.61 -6.86 8.49
CA LYS A 38 -1.67 -7.86 7.40
C LYS A 38 -3.09 -8.04 6.86
N LYS A 39 -4.09 -8.10 7.75
CA LYS A 39 -5.51 -8.25 7.38
C LYS A 39 -6.00 -7.10 6.48
N LYS A 40 -5.67 -5.85 6.81
CA LYS A 40 -6.05 -4.68 6.02
C LYS A 40 -5.34 -4.66 4.67
N LEU A 41 -4.04 -5.01 4.67
CA LEU A 41 -3.27 -5.15 3.44
C LEU A 41 -3.93 -6.14 2.49
N THR A 42 -4.23 -7.36 2.93
CA THR A 42 -4.83 -8.39 2.07
C THR A 42 -6.22 -8.01 1.56
N GLN A 43 -7.03 -7.32 2.38
CA GLN A 43 -8.37 -6.86 1.98
C GLN A 43 -8.33 -5.79 0.88
N LEU A 44 -7.36 -4.86 0.96
CA LEU A 44 -7.30 -3.69 0.07
C LEU A 44 -6.33 -3.87 -1.10
N LEU A 45 -5.45 -4.87 -1.04
CA LEU A 45 -4.49 -5.20 -2.10
C LEU A 45 -5.11 -5.22 -3.51
N PRO A 46 -6.27 -5.88 -3.72
CA PRO A 46 -6.88 -5.94 -5.06
C PRO A 46 -7.29 -4.56 -5.59
N LYS A 47 -7.70 -3.65 -4.70
CA LYS A 47 -8.13 -2.30 -5.05
C LYS A 47 -6.95 -1.37 -5.30
N ILE A 48 -5.92 -1.44 -4.44
CA ILE A 48 -4.78 -0.52 -4.50
C ILE A 48 -3.76 -0.88 -5.58
N LYS A 49 -3.79 -2.10 -6.13
CA LYS A 49 -2.84 -2.56 -7.16
C LYS A 49 -2.72 -1.57 -8.34
N LEU A 50 -3.84 -0.96 -8.74
CA LEU A 50 -3.91 0.02 -9.82
C LEU A 50 -3.33 1.40 -9.45
N HIS A 51 -3.21 1.68 -8.14
CA HIS A 51 -2.67 2.92 -7.59
C HIS A 51 -1.19 2.79 -7.19
N LEU A 52 -0.62 1.59 -7.21
CA LEU A 52 0.81 1.38 -7.00
C LEU A 52 1.64 1.93 -8.15
N ASP A 53 2.83 2.42 -7.82
CA ASP A 53 3.83 2.80 -8.81
C ASP A 53 4.14 1.62 -9.74
N VAL A 54 4.40 1.90 -11.02
CA VAL A 54 4.55 0.86 -12.05
C VAL A 54 5.57 -0.20 -11.64
N GLY A 55 6.73 0.20 -11.13
CA GLY A 55 7.75 -0.75 -10.67
C GLY A 55 7.27 -1.63 -9.52
N LYS A 56 6.54 -1.08 -8.55
CA LYS A 56 5.99 -1.84 -7.41
C LYS A 56 4.88 -2.79 -7.84
N ARG A 57 4.07 -2.36 -8.81
CA ARG A 57 3.05 -3.22 -9.42
C ARG A 57 3.68 -4.41 -10.13
N LEU A 58 4.71 -4.18 -10.94
CA LEU A 58 5.42 -5.25 -11.65
C LEU A 58 6.10 -6.22 -10.67
N MET A 59 6.75 -5.71 -9.62
CA MET A 59 7.32 -6.56 -8.57
C MET A 59 6.26 -7.42 -7.89
N TYR A 60 5.08 -6.85 -7.63
CA TYR A 60 3.97 -7.59 -7.03
C TYR A 60 3.43 -8.66 -7.98
N GLU A 61 3.26 -8.34 -9.26
CA GLU A 61 2.80 -9.29 -10.29
C GLU A 61 3.77 -10.44 -10.47
N ASP A 62 5.07 -10.15 -10.54
CA ASP A 62 6.13 -11.16 -10.61
C ASP A 62 6.13 -12.05 -9.36
N TYR A 63 6.04 -11.46 -8.16
CA TYR A 63 5.92 -12.21 -6.91
C TYR A 63 4.71 -13.15 -6.93
N VAL A 64 3.51 -12.66 -7.27
CA VAL A 64 2.30 -13.50 -7.32
C VAL A 64 2.48 -14.62 -8.35
N SER A 65 2.96 -14.31 -9.54
CA SER A 65 3.18 -15.29 -10.60
C SER A 65 4.16 -16.40 -10.18
N TYR A 66 5.22 -16.06 -9.43
CA TYR A 66 6.19 -17.04 -8.93
C TYR A 66 5.56 -18.06 -7.96
N TYR A 67 4.67 -17.60 -7.07
CA TYR A 67 4.03 -18.47 -6.07
C TYR A 67 2.83 -19.24 -6.61
N GLU A 68 2.13 -18.73 -7.62
CA GLU A 68 1.04 -19.45 -8.29
C GLU A 68 1.54 -20.55 -9.24
N ALA A 69 2.76 -20.41 -9.77
CA ALA A 69 3.41 -21.42 -10.62
C ALA A 69 4.01 -22.60 -9.83
N LYS A 70 3.96 -22.56 -8.50
CA LYS A 70 4.50 -23.56 -7.58
C LYS A 70 3.38 -24.38 -6.94
#